data_AF-A0A9W7CYJ0-F1
#
_entry.id   AF-A0A9W7CYJ0-F1
#
_cell.length_a   1.000
_cell.length_b   1.000
_cell.length_c   1.000
_cell.angle_alpha   90.00
_cell.angle_beta   90.00
_cell.angle_gamma   90.00
#
_symmetry.space_group_name_H-M   'P 1'
#
loop_
_entity.id
_entity.type
_entity.pdbx_description
1 polymer ?
#
loop_
_entity_poly.entity_id
_entity_poly.type
_entity_poly.pdbx_seq_one_letter_code
_entity_poly.pdbx_strand_id
1 'polypeptide(L)'
;MLILGPSCSGKNNLCMNILKHSPNSFSHLHIIARNPDQELYRYLQDKLNGFITIHDPESPPLVDNIRKSKGNGVELVIIDDYSNDKLLMERVFAHYFTRGRHLKPSTICLVHSYFACPKMIRLNSEYVAILKANSKRDLKMLLKDINIPNTTEDGLIRAYDQATSRKGQCLFLDSVKGEMRFNFDKPIKQSGYEYITN
;
A
#
# COMPACT_ATOMS: atom_id res chain seq x y z
N MET A 1 2.55 3.47 -1.98
CA MET A 1 1.20 3.11 -1.48
C MET A 1 1.31 2.17 -0.29
N LEU A 2 0.43 2.31 0.69
CA LEU A 2 0.24 1.35 1.77
C LEU A 2 -1.08 0.60 1.59
N ILE A 3 -1.08 -0.71 1.86
CA ILE A 3 -2.30 -1.51 2.02
C ILE A 3 -2.37 -1.93 3.48
N LEU A 4 -3.34 -1.37 4.20
CA LEU A 4 -3.52 -1.56 5.64
C LEU A 4 -4.56 -2.64 5.95
N GLY A 5 -4.13 -3.62 6.72
CA GLY A 5 -5.02 -4.48 7.50
C GLY A 5 -4.35 -5.68 8.16
N PRO A 6 -5.02 -6.33 9.12
CA PRO A 6 -4.46 -7.51 9.81
C PRO A 6 -4.20 -8.67 8.85
N SER A 7 -3.56 -9.72 9.37
CA SER A 7 -3.52 -11.02 8.70
C SER A 7 -4.93 -11.45 8.27
N CYS A 8 -5.03 -12.10 7.11
CA CYS A 8 -6.29 -12.55 6.51
C CYS A 8 -7.31 -11.44 6.14
N SER A 9 -6.96 -10.16 6.18
CA SER A 9 -7.86 -9.07 5.77
C SER A 9 -8.05 -8.92 4.26
N GLY A 10 -7.30 -9.69 3.45
CA GLY A 10 -7.33 -9.61 1.98
C GLY A 10 -6.27 -8.68 1.37
N LYS A 11 -5.26 -8.25 2.14
CA LYS A 11 -4.16 -7.39 1.66
C LYS A 11 -3.53 -7.92 0.37
N ASN A 12 -3.15 -9.20 0.36
CA ASN A 12 -2.50 -9.82 -0.78
C ASN A 12 -3.47 -9.88 -1.97
N ASN A 13 -4.74 -10.21 -1.75
CA ASN A 13 -5.76 -10.20 -2.79
C ASN A 13 -5.96 -8.81 -3.42
N LEU A 14 -5.96 -7.74 -2.62
CA LEU A 14 -6.04 -6.38 -3.15
C LEU A 14 -4.80 -6.03 -3.97
N CYS A 15 -3.62 -6.40 -3.50
CA CYS A 15 -2.37 -6.21 -4.24
C CYS A 15 -2.38 -6.96 -5.58
N MET A 16 -2.84 -8.22 -5.59
CA MET A 16 -3.03 -8.99 -6.81
C MET A 16 -4.06 -8.38 -7.75
N ASN A 17 -5.14 -7.83 -7.20
CA ASN A 17 -6.14 -7.15 -7.99
C ASN A 17 -5.55 -5.93 -8.71
N ILE A 18 -4.67 -5.17 -8.05
CA ILE A 18 -3.94 -4.05 -8.66
C ILE A 18 -3.04 -4.57 -9.80
N LEU A 19 -2.22 -5.60 -9.54
CA LEU A 19 -1.34 -6.19 -10.56
C LEU A 19 -2.13 -6.63 -11.80
N LYS A 20 -3.24 -7.35 -11.59
CA LYS A 20 -4.09 -7.86 -12.68
C LYS A 20 -4.70 -6.74 -13.52
N HIS A 21 -5.05 -5.61 -12.91
CA HIS A 21 -5.69 -4.48 -13.59
C HIS A 21 -4.71 -3.38 -14.02
N SER A 22 -3.40 -3.59 -13.86
CA SER A 22 -2.34 -2.69 -14.35
C SER A 22 -1.43 -3.37 -15.38
N PRO A 23 -1.97 -4.03 -16.42
CA PRO A 23 -1.14 -4.65 -17.44
C PRO A 23 -0.27 -3.60 -18.14
N ASN A 24 0.98 -3.98 -18.47
CA ASN A 24 1.94 -3.12 -19.18
C ASN A 24 2.30 -1.81 -18.48
N SER A 25 1.92 -1.62 -17.21
CA SER A 25 2.23 -0.41 -16.43
C SER A 25 3.63 -0.46 -15.82
N PHE A 26 4.17 -1.66 -15.62
CA PHE A 26 5.46 -1.89 -14.98
C PHE A 26 6.37 -2.73 -15.87
N SER A 27 7.65 -2.36 -15.94
CA SER A 27 8.66 -3.09 -16.70
C SER A 27 9.22 -4.30 -15.97
N HIS A 28 9.11 -4.32 -14.63
CA HIS A 28 9.56 -5.43 -13.79
C HIS A 28 8.83 -5.44 -12.44
N LEU A 29 8.62 -6.62 -11.88
CA LEU A 29 8.03 -6.81 -10.55
C LEU A 29 9.07 -7.36 -9.56
N HIS A 30 9.22 -6.70 -8.42
CA HIS A 30 10.04 -7.17 -7.31
C HIS A 30 9.16 -7.54 -6.13
N ILE A 31 9.31 -8.77 -5.63
CA ILE A 31 8.67 -9.23 -4.41
C ILE A 31 9.74 -9.34 -3.32
N ILE A 32 9.57 -8.57 -2.25
CA ILE A 32 10.35 -8.67 -1.03
C ILE A 32 9.37 -9.11 0.05
N ALA A 33 9.38 -10.39 0.39
CA ALA A 33 8.42 -10.95 1.32
C ALA A 33 9.10 -11.86 2.33
N ARG A 34 8.62 -11.84 3.59
CA ARG A 34 9.18 -12.71 4.63
C ARG A 34 8.99 -14.19 4.33
N ASN A 35 7.89 -14.53 3.65
CA ASN A 35 7.62 -15.87 3.13
C ASN A 35 7.61 -15.84 1.59
N PRO A 36 8.78 -15.90 0.93
CA PRO A 36 8.88 -15.81 -0.53
C PRO A 36 8.26 -17.02 -1.25
N ASP A 37 8.17 -18.16 -0.55
CA ASP A 37 7.77 -19.46 -1.08
C ASP A 37 6.26 -19.72 -1.04
N GLN A 38 5.45 -18.76 -0.60
CA GLN A 38 4.01 -18.94 -0.56
C GLN A 38 3.41 -19.16 -1.97
N GLU A 39 2.35 -19.96 -2.04
CA GLU A 39 1.69 -20.40 -3.27
C GLU A 39 1.44 -19.25 -4.26
N LEU A 40 0.99 -18.11 -3.74
CA LEU A 40 0.68 -16.92 -4.53
C LEU A 40 1.89 -16.40 -5.32
N TYR A 41 3.07 -16.37 -4.72
CA TYR A 41 4.26 -15.87 -5.40
C TYR A 41 4.85 -16.88 -6.37
N ARG A 42 4.75 -18.17 -6.05
CA ARG A 42 5.07 -19.24 -7.02
C ARG A 42 4.18 -19.15 -8.25
N TYR A 43 2.89 -18.91 -8.05
CA TYR A 43 1.94 -18.67 -9.15
C TYR A 43 2.34 -17.43 -9.98
N LEU A 44 2.68 -16.31 -9.34
CA LEU A 44 3.15 -15.13 -10.07
C LEU A 44 4.46 -15.39 -10.83
N GLN A 45 5.38 -16.15 -10.24
CA GLN A 45 6.65 -16.52 -10.86
C GLN A 45 6.44 -17.33 -12.13
N ASP A 46 5.52 -18.30 -12.10
CA ASP A 46 5.11 -19.08 -13.28
C ASP A 46 4.47 -18.19 -14.37
N LYS A 47 3.61 -17.24 -13.98
CA LYS A 47 2.90 -16.39 -14.95
C LYS A 47 3.75 -15.28 -15.54
N LEU A 48 4.67 -14.71 -14.77
CA LEU A 48 5.46 -13.54 -15.18
C LEU A 48 6.87 -13.90 -15.66
N ASN A 49 7.35 -15.13 -15.42
CA ASN A 49 8.65 -15.62 -15.87
C ASN A 49 9.78 -14.61 -15.56
N GLY A 50 10.53 -14.17 -16.57
CA GLY A 50 11.66 -13.24 -16.40
C GLY A 50 11.29 -11.82 -15.96
N PHE A 51 10.01 -11.47 -15.87
CA PHE A 51 9.53 -10.13 -15.48
C PHE A 51 9.29 -9.98 -13.97
N ILE A 52 9.62 -11.01 -13.18
CA ILE A 52 9.51 -10.98 -11.72
C ILE A 52 10.82 -11.41 -11.06
N THR A 53 11.14 -10.81 -9.93
CA THR A 53 12.21 -11.26 -9.03
C THR A 53 11.67 -11.34 -7.62
N ILE A 54 11.75 -12.52 -7.02
CA ILE A 54 11.49 -12.73 -5.60
C ILE A 54 12.85 -12.71 -4.90
N HIS A 55 13.01 -11.82 -3.92
CA HIS A 55 14.29 -11.60 -3.24
C HIS A 55 14.41 -12.46 -1.99
N ASP A 56 15.66 -12.73 -1.60
CA ASP A 56 15.98 -13.44 -0.36
C ASP A 56 15.47 -12.65 0.86
N PRO A 57 14.62 -13.25 1.71
CA PRO A 57 14.06 -12.57 2.87
C PRO A 57 15.11 -12.20 3.93
N GLU A 58 16.23 -12.91 3.98
CA GLU A 58 17.33 -12.68 4.94
C GLU A 58 18.27 -11.55 4.49
N SER A 59 18.26 -11.23 3.19
CA SER A 59 19.02 -10.12 2.62
C SER A 59 18.18 -9.27 1.67
N PRO A 60 17.18 -8.52 2.18
CA PRO A 60 16.38 -7.64 1.33
C PRO A 60 17.26 -6.60 0.62
N PRO A 61 17.05 -6.36 -0.69
CA PRO A 61 17.87 -5.41 -1.43
C PRO A 61 17.67 -3.98 -0.92
N LEU A 62 18.74 -3.19 -0.97
CA LEU A 62 18.65 -1.74 -0.83
C LEU A 62 17.98 -1.14 -2.08
N VAL A 63 17.27 -0.02 -1.91
CA VAL A 63 16.56 0.67 -3.01
C VAL A 63 17.49 1.03 -4.18
N ASP A 64 18.75 1.36 -3.90
CA ASP A 64 19.74 1.72 -4.92
C ASP A 64 20.15 0.52 -5.79
N ASN A 65 19.98 -0.70 -5.28
CA ASN A 65 20.43 -1.94 -5.91
C ASN A 65 19.29 -2.75 -6.53
N ILE A 66 18.04 -2.32 -6.38
CA ILE A 66 16.90 -3.13 -6.81
C ILE A 66 16.71 -3.12 -8.33
N ARG A 67 17.08 -2.02 -8.98
CA ARG A 67 16.73 -1.76 -10.37
C ARG A 67 17.37 -2.79 -11.31
N LYS A 68 16.56 -3.42 -12.16
CA LYS A 68 17.04 -4.41 -13.14
C LYS A 68 17.09 -3.84 -14.55
N SER A 69 16.17 -2.96 -14.90
CA SER A 69 16.08 -2.41 -16.26
C SER A 69 17.02 -1.23 -16.46
N LYS A 70 17.82 -1.31 -17.53
CA LYS A 70 18.61 -0.18 -18.06
C LYS A 70 17.73 0.85 -18.79
N GLY A 71 16.44 0.53 -19.00
CA GLY A 71 15.47 1.38 -19.70
C GLY A 71 14.77 2.39 -18.77
N ASN A 72 13.88 3.21 -19.34
CA ASN A 72 13.15 4.27 -18.63
C ASN A 72 11.84 3.81 -17.96
N GLY A 73 11.54 2.51 -17.98
CA GLY A 73 10.32 1.93 -17.42
C GLY A 73 10.22 2.08 -15.89
N VAL A 74 8.99 2.05 -15.39
CA VAL A 74 8.69 2.04 -13.95
C VAL A 74 8.71 0.59 -13.48
N GLU A 75 9.45 0.31 -12.41
CA GLU A 75 9.45 -1.01 -11.77
C GLU A 75 8.53 -0.99 -10.55
N LEU A 76 7.89 -2.11 -10.22
CA LEU A 76 7.03 -2.22 -9.05
C LEU A 76 7.70 -3.06 -7.96
N VAL A 77 7.70 -2.55 -6.74
CA VAL A 77 8.19 -3.24 -5.55
C VAL A 77 7.04 -3.54 -4.62
N ILE A 78 6.86 -4.80 -4.25
CA ILE A 78 5.91 -5.24 -3.23
C ILE A 78 6.70 -5.69 -2.00
N ILE A 79 6.41 -5.08 -0.85
CA ILE A 79 6.97 -5.44 0.45
C ILE A 79 5.85 -6.09 1.27
N ASP A 80 6.01 -7.38 1.60
CA ASP A 80 5.01 -8.17 2.32
C ASP A 80 5.55 -8.79 3.62
N ASP A 81 4.69 -8.82 4.63
CA ASP A 81 4.89 -9.47 5.93
C ASP A 81 6.13 -9.01 6.74
N TYR A 82 6.60 -7.79 6.52
CA TYR A 82 7.68 -7.15 7.31
C TYR A 82 7.18 -6.21 8.40
N SER A 83 5.87 -6.11 8.64
CA SER A 83 5.28 -5.15 9.59
C SER A 83 5.86 -5.21 11.01
N ASN A 84 6.34 -6.38 11.44
CA ASN A 84 6.91 -6.59 12.77
C ASN A 84 8.43 -6.36 12.82
N ASP A 85 9.11 -6.27 11.68
CA ASP A 85 10.55 -6.05 11.60
C ASP A 85 10.86 -4.56 11.55
N LYS A 86 10.87 -3.92 12.73
CA LYS A 86 11.07 -2.48 12.86
C LYS A 86 12.38 -2.01 12.22
N LEU A 87 13.45 -2.81 12.36
CA LEU A 87 14.77 -2.44 11.90
C LEU A 87 14.82 -2.37 10.36
N LEU A 88 14.30 -3.39 9.68
CA LEU A 88 14.22 -3.39 8.22
C LEU A 88 13.23 -2.32 7.71
N MET A 89 12.09 -2.17 8.38
CA MET A 89 11.11 -1.14 8.02
C MET A 89 11.70 0.27 8.08
N GLU A 90 12.52 0.57 9.09
CA GLU A 90 13.14 1.89 9.26
C GLU A 90 14.39 2.09 8.39
N ARG A 91 15.29 1.11 8.33
CA ARG A 91 16.63 1.27 7.72
C ARG A 91 16.70 0.85 6.26
N VAL A 92 15.75 0.08 5.77
CA VAL A 92 15.75 -0.43 4.39
C VAL A 92 14.50 0.06 3.67
N PHE A 93 13.32 -0.32 4.17
CA PHE A 93 12.07 -0.08 3.44
C PHE A 93 11.64 1.39 3.40
N ALA A 94 11.98 2.20 4.41
CA ALA A 94 11.76 3.65 4.36
C ALA A 94 12.46 4.33 3.18
N HIS A 95 13.59 3.79 2.70
CA HIS A 95 14.30 4.34 1.56
C HIS A 95 13.57 4.14 0.23
N TYR A 96 12.70 3.14 0.13
CA TYR A 96 11.84 2.94 -1.05
C TYR A 96 10.80 4.06 -1.20
N PHE A 97 10.29 4.59 -0.10
CA PHE A 97 9.29 5.67 -0.11
C PHE A 97 9.92 7.08 -0.25
N THR A 98 11.18 7.23 0.16
CA THR A 98 11.88 8.52 0.12
C THR A 98 12.75 8.68 -1.11
N ARG A 99 13.71 7.76 -1.33
CA ARG A 99 14.70 7.82 -2.41
C ARG A 99 14.21 7.15 -3.69
N GLY A 100 13.31 6.17 -3.59
CA GLY A 100 12.73 5.46 -4.73
C GLY A 100 12.07 6.39 -5.77
N ARG A 101 11.55 7.55 -5.36
CA ARG A 101 10.97 8.54 -6.28
C ARG A 101 11.93 9.02 -7.37
N HIS A 102 13.24 9.07 -7.10
CA HIS A 102 14.25 9.43 -8.10
C HIS A 102 14.70 8.26 -8.97
N LEU A 103 14.58 7.04 -8.46
CA LEU A 103 15.05 5.81 -9.11
C LEU A 103 13.97 5.12 -9.96
N LYS A 104 12.73 5.63 -9.90
CA LYS A 104 11.52 5.12 -10.57
C LYS A 104 10.96 3.75 -10.11
N PRO A 105 11.25 3.16 -8.93
CA PRO A 105 10.37 2.12 -8.39
C PRO A 105 9.10 2.72 -7.79
N SER A 106 7.94 2.26 -8.27
CA SER A 106 6.67 2.37 -7.54
C SER A 106 6.67 1.34 -6.41
N THR A 107 6.25 1.72 -5.20
CA THR A 107 6.29 0.80 -4.04
C THR A 107 4.92 0.60 -3.41
N ILE A 108 4.56 -0.68 -3.17
CA ILE A 108 3.41 -1.10 -2.37
C ILE A 108 3.95 -1.82 -1.14
N CYS A 109 3.56 -1.37 0.06
CA CYS A 109 3.88 -2.05 1.31
C CYS A 109 2.61 -2.50 2.02
N LEU A 110 2.58 -3.78 2.39
CA LEU A 110 1.45 -4.43 3.06
C LEU A 110 1.69 -4.34 4.58
N VAL A 111 0.86 -3.55 5.26
CA VAL A 111 1.09 -3.20 6.68
C VAL A 111 -0.05 -3.67 7.59
N HIS A 112 0.30 -4.15 8.77
CA HIS A 112 -0.67 -4.60 9.80
C HIS A 112 -1.20 -3.46 10.66
N SER A 113 -0.38 -2.44 10.91
CA SER A 113 -0.78 -1.27 11.68
C SER A 113 -0.15 -0.03 11.06
N TYR A 114 -0.97 0.99 10.85
CA TYR A 114 -0.49 2.29 10.43
C TYR A 114 0.29 2.94 11.56
N PHE A 115 -0.21 2.84 12.80
CA PHE A 115 0.48 3.31 14.01
C PHE A 115 1.90 2.78 14.15
N ALA A 116 2.09 1.47 13.97
CA ALA A 116 3.40 0.83 14.09
C ALA A 116 4.32 1.04 12.87
N CYS A 117 3.76 1.41 11.71
CA CYS A 117 4.54 1.66 10.49
C CYS A 117 5.45 2.88 10.70
N PRO A 118 6.74 2.87 10.31
CA PRO A 118 7.64 4.01 10.50
C PRO A 118 7.13 5.32 9.90
N LYS A 119 7.36 6.43 10.60
CA LYS A 119 6.93 7.78 10.19
C LYS A 119 7.40 8.14 8.78
N MET A 120 8.63 7.76 8.43
CA MET A 120 9.19 8.01 7.10
C MET A 120 8.41 7.31 5.99
N ILE A 121 7.89 6.10 6.22
CA ILE A 121 7.06 5.40 5.23
C ILE A 121 5.70 6.10 5.11
N ARG A 122 5.07 6.40 6.24
CA ARG A 122 3.72 6.99 6.30
C ARG A 122 3.63 8.35 5.62
N LEU A 123 4.49 9.28 6.01
CA LEU A 123 4.47 10.66 5.48
C LEU A 123 4.92 10.76 4.01
N ASN A 124 5.58 9.72 3.48
CA ASN A 124 5.97 9.65 2.08
C ASN A 124 5.07 8.72 1.25
N SER A 125 3.95 8.25 1.81
CA SER A 125 2.97 7.44 1.11
C SER A 125 1.88 8.31 0.50
N GLU A 126 1.75 8.27 -0.81
CA GLU A 126 0.74 9.03 -1.57
C GLU A 126 -0.67 8.43 -1.49
N TYR A 127 -0.74 7.13 -1.23
CA TYR A 127 -1.98 6.37 -1.24
C TYR A 127 -2.01 5.41 -0.06
N VAL A 128 -3.17 5.31 0.60
CA VAL A 128 -3.43 4.31 1.64
C VAL A 128 -4.75 3.62 1.37
N ALA A 129 -4.71 2.32 1.08
CA ALA A 129 -5.89 1.47 0.99
C ALA A 129 -6.13 0.76 2.32
N ILE A 130 -7.27 1.02 2.95
CA ILE A 130 -7.62 0.49 4.28
C ILE A 130 -8.69 -0.57 4.10
N LEU A 131 -8.28 -1.84 4.20
CA LEU A 131 -9.21 -2.98 4.19
C LEU A 131 -9.86 -3.18 5.57
N LYS A 132 -9.07 -3.01 6.62
CA LYS A 132 -9.52 -3.07 8.01
C LYS A 132 -8.47 -2.42 8.91
N ALA A 133 -8.85 -1.45 9.73
CA ALA A 133 -7.98 -0.92 10.77
C ALA A 133 -7.98 -1.87 11.99
N ASN A 134 -6.80 -2.11 12.57
CA ASN A 134 -6.69 -2.91 13.80
C ASN A 134 -7.13 -2.15 15.04
N SER A 135 -7.06 -0.82 14.99
CA SER A 135 -7.41 0.04 16.11
C SER A 135 -7.93 1.40 15.66
N LYS A 136 -8.72 2.06 16.51
CA LYS A 136 -9.07 3.48 16.33
C LYS A 136 -7.82 4.38 16.27
N ARG A 137 -6.72 3.94 16.88
CA ARG A 137 -5.44 4.66 16.87
C ARG A 137 -4.84 4.74 15.46
N ASP A 138 -5.00 3.71 14.63
CA ASP A 138 -4.57 3.75 13.24
C ASP A 138 -5.31 4.86 12.48
N LEU A 139 -6.65 4.91 12.59
CA LEU A 139 -7.48 5.93 11.93
C LEU A 139 -7.15 7.35 12.42
N LYS A 140 -7.00 7.54 13.73
CA LYS A 140 -6.60 8.83 14.32
C LYS A 140 -5.26 9.33 13.79
N MET A 141 -4.30 8.42 13.59
CA MET A 141 -3.00 8.80 13.09
C MET A 141 -3.02 9.04 11.57
N LEU A 142 -3.83 8.30 10.81
CA LEU A 142 -4.08 8.56 9.39
C LEU A 142 -4.61 9.98 9.18
N LEU A 143 -5.59 10.43 9.97
CA LEU A 143 -6.14 11.78 9.89
C LEU A 143 -5.09 12.87 10.12
N LYS A 144 -4.09 12.61 10.97
CA LYS A 144 -3.00 13.57 11.25
C LYS A 144 -1.95 13.59 10.15
N ASP A 145 -1.65 12.44 9.57
CA ASP A 145 -0.57 12.28 8.60
C ASP A 145 -1.04 12.60 7.16
N ILE A 146 -2.32 12.38 6.83
CA ILE A 146 -2.89 12.58 5.50
C ILE A 146 -3.76 13.83 5.49
N ASN A 147 -3.36 14.81 4.69
CA ASN A 147 -4.11 16.05 4.54
C ASN A 147 -5.29 15.86 3.55
N ILE A 148 -6.46 15.55 4.09
CA ILE A 148 -7.71 15.53 3.33
C ILE A 148 -8.52 16.76 3.76
N PRO A 149 -8.66 17.79 2.90
CA PRO A 149 -9.36 19.01 3.25
C PRO A 149 -10.75 18.74 3.82
N ASN A 150 -11.15 19.51 4.83
CA ASN A 150 -12.48 19.45 5.46
C ASN A 150 -12.87 18.10 6.10
N THR A 151 -11.91 17.20 6.31
CA THR A 151 -12.17 15.90 6.95
C THR A 151 -12.06 15.97 8.46
N THR A 152 -13.10 15.50 9.15
CA THR A 152 -13.10 15.32 10.61
C THR A 152 -12.85 13.85 10.98
N GLU A 153 -12.53 13.59 12.25
CA GLU A 153 -12.38 12.21 12.75
C GLU A 153 -13.66 11.38 12.53
N ASP A 154 -14.81 11.93 12.87
CA ASP A 154 -16.09 11.23 12.67
C ASP A 154 -16.41 11.02 11.18
N GLY A 155 -16.04 11.99 10.31
CA GLY A 155 -16.17 11.84 8.87
C GLY A 155 -15.33 10.69 8.32
N LEU A 156 -14.08 10.58 8.79
CA LEU A 156 -13.19 9.48 8.43
C LEU A 156 -13.72 8.13 8.92
N ILE A 157 -14.19 8.06 10.17
CA ILE A 157 -14.74 6.82 10.75
C ILE A 157 -15.98 6.38 9.97
N ARG A 158 -16.93 7.28 9.67
CA ARG A 158 -18.11 6.95 8.87
C ARG A 158 -17.74 6.48 7.47
N ALA A 159 -16.83 7.17 6.80
CA ALA A 159 -16.35 6.78 5.48
C ALA A 159 -15.69 5.38 5.52
N TYR A 160 -14.91 5.10 6.56
CA TYR A 160 -14.29 3.80 6.78
C TYR A 160 -15.33 2.71 7.00
N ASP A 161 -16.28 2.91 7.91
CA ASP A 161 -17.33 1.92 8.23
C ASP A 161 -18.18 1.62 6.99
N GLN A 162 -18.52 2.65 6.21
CA GLN A 162 -19.27 2.49 4.98
C GLN A 162 -18.46 1.76 3.90
N ALA A 163 -17.22 2.16 3.67
CA ALA A 163 -16.37 1.61 2.61
C ALA A 163 -15.88 0.19 2.89
N THR A 164 -15.82 -0.20 4.17
CA THR A 164 -15.39 -1.55 4.60
C THR A 164 -16.56 -2.42 5.05
N SER A 165 -17.80 -1.97 4.85
CA SER A 165 -19.03 -2.69 5.22
C SER A 165 -19.15 -4.06 4.56
N ARG A 166 -18.50 -4.28 3.42
CA ARG A 166 -18.41 -5.58 2.75
C ARG A 166 -16.96 -6.03 2.66
N LYS A 167 -16.75 -7.34 2.89
CA LYS A 167 -15.45 -7.98 2.77
C LYS A 167 -14.84 -7.73 1.39
N GLY A 168 -13.57 -7.34 1.35
CA GLY A 168 -12.84 -7.08 0.11
C GLY A 168 -12.97 -5.66 -0.44
N GLN A 169 -13.82 -4.82 0.16
CA GLN A 169 -13.86 -3.39 -0.12
C GLN A 169 -12.89 -2.64 0.80
N CYS A 170 -12.38 -1.50 0.36
CA CYS A 170 -11.50 -0.65 1.13
C CYS A 170 -11.94 0.81 1.11
N LEU A 171 -11.64 1.51 2.20
CA LEU A 171 -11.51 2.97 2.15
C LEU A 171 -10.16 3.30 1.52
N PHE A 172 -10.16 4.04 0.43
CA PHE A 172 -8.94 4.47 -0.22
C PHE A 172 -8.72 5.96 0.03
N LEU A 173 -7.55 6.29 0.58
CA LEU A 173 -7.13 7.66 0.83
C LEU A 173 -6.15 8.06 -0.27
N ASP A 174 -6.51 9.10 -1.02
CA ASP A 174 -5.72 9.69 -2.09
C ASP A 174 -5.15 11.02 -1.59
N SER A 175 -3.89 11.02 -1.13
CA SER A 175 -3.27 12.24 -0.60
C SER A 175 -2.81 13.18 -1.70
N VAL A 176 -2.73 12.71 -2.95
CA VAL A 176 -2.35 13.52 -4.11
C VAL A 176 -3.49 14.45 -4.48
N LYS A 177 -4.72 13.93 -4.46
CA LYS A 177 -5.94 14.72 -4.71
C LYS A 177 -6.58 15.29 -3.44
N GLY A 178 -6.19 14.80 -2.27
CA GLY A 178 -6.83 15.15 -1.00
C GLY A 178 -8.25 14.61 -0.91
N GLU A 179 -8.46 13.35 -1.31
CA GLU A 179 -9.78 12.73 -1.41
C GLU A 179 -9.86 11.40 -0.65
N MET A 180 -11.04 11.12 -0.10
CA MET A 180 -11.43 9.76 0.32
C MET A 180 -12.24 9.11 -0.80
N ARG A 181 -12.06 7.82 -1.03
CA ARG A 181 -12.73 7.08 -2.11
C ARG A 181 -13.22 5.71 -1.63
N PHE A 182 -14.34 5.27 -2.18
CA PHE A 182 -14.76 3.87 -2.12
C PHE A 182 -13.93 3.08 -3.14
N ASN A 183 -13.06 2.19 -2.66
CA ASN A 183 -12.09 1.49 -3.49
C ASN A 183 -11.30 2.48 -4.38
N PHE A 184 -11.04 2.14 -5.64
CA PHE A 184 -10.26 2.97 -6.56
C PHE A 184 -11.09 3.97 -7.37
N ASP A 185 -12.43 3.92 -7.28
CA ASP A 185 -13.28 4.51 -8.31
C ASP A 185 -14.04 5.73 -7.80
N LYS A 186 -14.89 5.59 -6.77
CA LYS A 186 -15.92 6.58 -6.41
C LYS A 186 -15.42 7.50 -5.30
N PRO A 187 -15.18 8.80 -5.55
CA PRO A 187 -14.90 9.76 -4.48
C PRO A 187 -16.05 9.85 -3.48
N ILE A 188 -15.71 10.01 -2.21
CA ILE A 188 -16.65 10.23 -1.11
C ILE A 188 -16.78 11.75 -0.95
N LYS A 189 -17.90 12.30 -1.45
CA LYS A 189 -18.17 13.74 -1.32
C LYS A 189 -18.41 14.09 0.14
N GLN A 190 -17.71 15.10 0.63
CA GLN A 190 -17.99 15.71 1.94
C GLN A 190 -18.93 16.89 1.74
N SER A 191 -20.15 16.81 2.26
CA SER A 191 -21.14 17.90 2.17
C SER A 191 -21.59 18.32 3.56
N GLY A 192 -20.75 19.06 4.29
CA GLY A 192 -21.08 19.41 5.68
C GLY A 192 -21.38 18.17 6.53
N TYR A 193 -22.21 18.32 7.57
CA TYR A 193 -22.50 17.26 8.54
C TYR A 193 -23.28 16.05 7.98
N GLU A 194 -23.69 16.06 6.70
CA GLU A 194 -24.41 14.95 6.07
C GLU A 194 -23.75 14.53 4.75
N TYR A 195 -23.45 13.24 4.61
CA TYR A 195 -22.79 12.67 3.44
C TYR A 195 -23.83 11.89 2.63
N ILE A 196 -24.23 12.43 1.47
CA ILE A 196 -25.23 11.81 0.59
C ILE A 196 -24.54 10.82 -0.34
N THR A 197 -24.99 9.56 -0.34
CA THR A 197 -24.72 8.64 -1.46
C THR A 197 -25.79 8.78 -2.52
N ASN A 198 -25.39 9.16 -3.74
CA ASN A 198 -26.14 8.77 -4.94
C ASN A 198 -26.11 7.25 -5.10
#